data_AF-A0A8H4IJ07-F1
#
_entry.id   AF-A0A8H4IJ07-F1
#
_cell.length_a   1.000
_cell.length_b   1.000
_cell.length_c   1.000
_cell.angle_alpha   90.00
_cell.angle_beta   90.00
_cell.angle_gamma   90.00
#
_symmetry.space_group_name_H-M   'P 1'
#
loop_
_entity.id
_entity.type
_entity.pdbx_description
1 polymer ?
#
loop_
_entity_poly.entity_id
_entity_poly.type
_entity_poly.pdbx_seq_one_letter_code
_entity_poly.pdbx_strand_id
1 'polypeptide(L)'
;MATETLHANDAFRERGGLQVLCITQPHVCKKDIIFTNTIFTSVLGAERGVGYVWSSDSDTFVLEDTVDQTIGCMALDPGIGGSCTSLGAHNGDASIVAAVTAAAYWSELAFCRGQTGAVEATDCQPGPCAAFKIRAMEQVLFKCRLMLTALWVVNDDRHLSTLLMMNNWRITFNTLVLTLTETPPKLLNLLLQQLRWSRATYVETLQYPTVYAVRGPIALLCGLRRVYGPLAMATITARFVWDGSAPFPLSLADIAARLVLCATYNVVCFGNYMGTVRHWSLLFASQIFYQIPLPGIAVWSCVTMLQSGWGTQMRSAQHRMKAPHPGWENVGTVLAVSAWMGLVAGALARIIISRIRADVVVLATWGAFVIATVWVAWYFLRARKF
;
A
#
# COMPACT_ATOMS: atom_id res chain seq x y z
N MET A 1 -9.44 27.26 20.82
CA MET A 1 -10.45 26.27 20.38
C MET A 1 -10.18 24.84 20.88
N ALA A 2 -9.16 24.12 20.40
CA ALA A 2 -8.97 22.70 20.79
C ALA A 2 -8.72 22.52 22.30
N THR A 3 -7.82 23.33 22.88
CA THR A 3 -7.57 23.41 24.34
C THR A 3 -8.85 23.70 25.12
N GLU A 4 -9.58 24.75 24.74
CA GLU A 4 -10.86 25.11 25.37
C GLU A 4 -11.89 23.98 25.29
N THR A 5 -11.97 23.29 24.14
CA THR A 5 -12.89 22.16 23.94
C THR A 5 -12.54 20.99 24.87
N LEU A 6 -11.25 20.68 25.02
CA LEU A 6 -10.78 19.63 25.91
C LEU A 6 -11.04 19.97 27.39
N HIS A 7 -10.78 21.21 27.81
CA HIS A 7 -11.11 21.65 29.18
C HIS A 7 -12.61 21.66 29.45
N ALA A 8 -13.43 22.14 28.52
CA ALA A 8 -14.89 22.18 28.66
C ALA A 8 -15.53 20.79 28.78
N ASN A 9 -14.84 19.74 28.34
CA ASN A 9 -15.30 18.35 28.40
C ASN A 9 -14.52 17.49 29.40
N ASP A 10 -13.83 18.13 30.37
CA ASP A 10 -13.06 17.45 31.43
C ASP A 10 -12.03 16.42 30.91
N ALA A 11 -11.45 16.65 29.74
CA ALA A 11 -10.53 15.68 29.10
C ALA A 11 -9.21 15.49 29.87
N PHE A 12 -8.84 16.41 30.75
CA PHE A 12 -7.62 16.33 31.56
C PHE A 12 -7.84 15.77 32.96
N ARG A 13 -9.09 15.44 33.32
CA ARG A 13 -9.38 14.89 34.64
C ARG A 13 -8.74 13.50 34.78
N GLU A 14 -7.81 13.36 35.72
CA GLU A 14 -7.22 12.07 36.05
C GLU A 14 -8.30 11.12 36.57
N ARG A 15 -8.61 10.11 35.76
CA ARG A 15 -9.39 8.95 36.15
C ARG A 15 -8.40 7.80 36.10
N GLY A 16 -8.11 7.15 37.23
CA GLY A 16 -7.21 6.00 37.23
C GLY A 16 -7.61 4.98 36.16
N GLY A 17 -6.64 4.51 35.37
CA GLY A 17 -6.87 3.56 34.27
C GLY A 17 -6.93 4.20 32.88
N LEU A 18 -7.52 3.47 31.92
CA LEU A 18 -7.62 3.88 30.52
C LEU A 18 -8.65 5.00 30.37
N GLN A 19 -8.22 6.15 29.87
CA GLN A 19 -9.11 7.24 29.48
C GLN A 19 -9.42 7.17 27.99
N VAL A 20 -10.70 7.15 27.65
CA VAL A 20 -11.16 7.14 26.26
C VAL A 20 -11.78 8.49 25.93
N LEU A 21 -11.27 9.14 24.88
CA LEU A 21 -11.79 10.39 24.34
C LEU A 21 -12.36 10.12 22.94
N CYS A 22 -13.63 10.48 22.73
CA CYS A 22 -14.29 10.37 21.44
C CYS A 22 -14.46 11.77 20.84
N ILE A 23 -13.71 12.07 19.79
CA ILE A 23 -13.81 13.35 19.07
C ILE A 23 -14.68 13.14 17.84
N THR A 24 -15.78 13.87 17.76
CA THR A 24 -16.67 13.86 16.60
C THR A 24 -16.65 15.19 15.89
N GLN A 25 -16.56 15.16 14.57
CA GLN A 25 -16.71 16.35 13.74
C GLN A 25 -17.40 16.00 12.42
N PRO A 26 -18.11 16.96 11.81
CA PRO A 26 -18.38 16.90 10.38
C PRO A 26 -17.05 16.81 9.61
N HIS A 27 -16.96 15.87 8.68
CA HIS A 27 -15.77 15.68 7.86
C HIS A 27 -16.19 15.25 6.45
N VAL A 28 -15.36 15.61 5.47
CA VAL A 28 -15.58 15.23 4.07
C VAL A 28 -14.74 13.99 3.74
N CYS A 29 -13.57 13.85 4.36
CA CYS A 29 -12.68 12.71 4.11
C CYS A 29 -11.76 12.39 5.30
N LYS A 30 -10.99 11.30 5.17
CA LYS A 30 -9.99 10.85 6.18
C LYS A 30 -9.02 11.95 6.57
N LYS A 31 -8.68 12.87 5.65
CA LYS A 31 -7.80 14.02 5.89
C LYS A 31 -8.27 14.91 7.03
N ASP A 32 -9.55 15.26 7.02
CA ASP A 32 -10.10 16.15 8.03
C ASP A 32 -10.01 15.48 9.40
N ILE A 33 -10.22 14.17 9.44
CA ILE A 33 -10.07 13.34 10.64
C ILE A 33 -8.61 13.35 11.11
N ILE A 34 -7.63 13.08 10.23
CA ILE A 34 -6.20 13.09 10.59
C ILE A 34 -5.78 14.47 11.09
N PHE A 35 -6.20 15.54 10.42
CA PHE A 35 -5.89 16.91 10.79
C PHE A 35 -6.41 17.25 12.18
N THR A 36 -7.70 16.99 12.43
CA THR A 36 -8.31 17.24 13.73
C THR A 36 -7.70 16.36 14.81
N ASN A 37 -7.54 15.06 14.56
CA ASN A 37 -6.93 14.14 15.51
C ASN A 37 -5.53 14.60 15.90
N THR A 38 -4.74 15.08 14.93
CA THR A 38 -3.42 15.65 15.20
C THR A 38 -3.50 16.87 16.11
N ILE A 39 -4.37 17.85 15.82
CA ILE A 39 -4.48 19.06 16.65
C ILE A 39 -4.81 18.70 18.09
N PHE A 40 -5.81 17.84 18.29
CA PHE A 40 -6.21 17.44 19.63
C PHE A 40 -5.11 16.63 20.32
N THR A 41 -4.40 15.76 19.60
CA THR A 41 -3.29 14.99 20.17
C THR A 41 -2.09 15.87 20.51
N SER A 42 -1.80 16.91 19.73
CA SER A 42 -0.77 17.91 20.05
C SER A 42 -1.06 18.62 21.37
N VAL A 43 -2.31 19.08 21.55
CA VAL A 43 -2.72 19.74 22.81
C VAL A 43 -2.68 18.76 23.98
N LEU A 44 -3.20 17.54 23.81
CA LEU A 44 -3.12 16.50 24.83
C LEU A 44 -1.67 16.17 25.21
N GLY A 45 -0.79 16.08 24.22
CA GLY A 45 0.64 15.84 24.40
C GLY A 45 1.32 16.95 25.18
N ALA A 46 1.04 18.21 24.85
CA ALA A 46 1.57 19.37 25.56
C ALA A 46 1.17 19.38 27.04
N GLU A 47 -0.11 19.15 27.33
CA GLU A 47 -0.65 19.16 28.71
C GLU A 47 -0.20 17.96 29.55
N ARG A 48 -0.02 16.79 28.94
CA ARG A 48 0.38 15.55 29.62
C ARG A 48 1.90 15.31 29.61
N GLY A 49 2.68 16.17 28.95
CA GLY A 49 4.12 15.96 28.75
C GLY A 49 4.46 14.77 27.84
N VAL A 50 3.55 14.37 26.95
CA VAL A 50 3.75 13.27 26.00
C VAL A 50 4.25 13.83 24.67
N GLY A 51 5.38 13.31 24.17
CA GLY A 51 6.03 13.81 22.95
C GLY A 51 5.71 13.02 21.67
N TYR A 52 4.96 11.93 21.77
CA TYR A 52 4.76 10.95 20.70
C TYR A 52 3.30 10.54 20.57
N VAL A 53 2.91 10.16 19.35
CA VAL A 53 1.57 9.65 19.05
C VAL A 53 1.67 8.38 18.22
N TRP A 54 0.82 7.42 18.55
CA TRP A 54 0.54 6.25 17.73
C TRP A 54 -0.81 6.43 17.02
N SER A 55 -0.84 6.17 15.72
CA SER A 55 -2.03 6.20 14.88
C SER A 55 -2.27 4.82 14.27
N SER A 56 -3.52 4.38 14.32
CA SER A 56 -3.96 3.10 13.76
C SER A 56 -5.37 3.23 13.17
N ASP A 57 -5.66 2.42 12.16
CA ASP A 57 -6.99 2.31 11.56
C ASP A 57 -7.89 1.42 12.44
N SER A 58 -9.21 1.62 12.39
CA SER A 58 -10.17 0.94 13.26
C SER A 58 -10.27 -0.58 13.06
N ASP A 59 -9.74 -1.10 11.95
CA ASP A 59 -9.71 -2.53 11.60
C ASP A 59 -8.37 -3.20 11.93
N THR A 60 -7.53 -2.54 12.74
CA THR A 60 -6.17 -2.97 13.05
C THR A 60 -6.05 -3.42 14.51
N PHE A 61 -5.40 -4.57 14.71
CA PHE A 61 -4.94 -5.03 16.00
C PHE A 61 -3.48 -4.61 16.20
N VAL A 62 -3.26 -3.83 17.26
CA VAL A 62 -1.94 -3.45 17.74
C VAL A 62 -1.52 -4.51 18.77
N LEU A 63 -0.44 -5.23 18.50
CA LEU A 63 0.02 -6.31 19.37
C LEU A 63 0.71 -5.74 20.62
N GLU A 64 0.87 -6.60 21.63
CA GLU A 64 1.62 -6.27 22.84
C GLU A 64 3.04 -5.76 22.48
N ASP A 65 3.53 -4.81 23.28
CA ASP A 65 4.82 -4.12 23.11
C ASP A 65 5.03 -3.37 21.79
N THR A 66 4.06 -3.38 20.86
CA THR A 66 4.23 -2.78 19.53
C THR A 66 4.48 -1.28 19.61
N VAL A 67 3.69 -0.60 20.43
CA VAL A 67 3.81 0.85 20.62
C VAL A 67 5.12 1.18 21.32
N ASP A 68 5.45 0.46 22.39
CA ASP A 68 6.64 0.69 23.20
C ASP A 68 7.93 0.42 22.42
N GLN A 69 8.01 -0.67 21.67
CA GLN A 69 9.17 -0.98 20.84
C GLN A 69 9.32 0.04 19.69
N THR A 70 8.23 0.43 19.04
CA THR A 70 8.30 1.36 17.90
C THR A 70 8.67 2.76 18.35
N ILE A 71 7.99 3.29 19.37
CA ILE A 71 8.28 4.61 19.93
C ILE A 71 9.64 4.60 20.63
N GLY A 72 9.96 3.55 21.37
CA GLY A 72 11.25 3.37 22.03
C GLY A 72 12.42 3.45 21.05
N CYS A 73 12.37 2.70 19.94
CA CYS A 73 13.38 2.78 18.89
C CYS A 73 13.45 4.19 18.26
N MET A 74 12.31 4.81 17.98
CA MET A 74 12.24 6.17 17.44
C MET A 74 12.80 7.23 18.40
N ALA A 75 12.65 7.04 19.71
CA ALA A 75 13.07 7.99 20.73
C ALA A 75 14.59 8.04 20.94
N LEU A 76 15.32 6.99 20.53
CA LEU A 76 16.78 6.93 20.64
C LEU A 76 17.49 8.00 19.81
N ASP A 77 16.85 8.50 18.75
CA ASP A 77 17.42 9.53 17.88
C ASP A 77 16.50 10.75 17.77
N PRO A 78 16.97 11.94 18.20
CA PRO A 78 16.17 13.14 18.19
C PRO A 78 15.80 13.62 16.78
N GLY A 79 16.51 13.19 15.72
CA GLY A 79 16.24 13.51 14.32
C GLY A 79 15.23 12.59 13.62
N ILE A 80 14.74 11.53 14.27
CA ILE A 80 13.64 10.71 13.74
C ILE A 80 12.31 11.39 14.09
N GLY A 81 11.51 11.72 13.07
CA GLY A 81 10.21 12.38 13.21
C GLY A 81 9.03 11.41 13.12
N GLY A 82 9.25 10.22 12.56
CA GLY A 82 8.23 9.19 12.42
C GLY A 82 8.81 7.78 12.31
N SER A 83 7.99 6.80 12.65
CA SER A 83 8.29 5.39 12.45
C SER A 83 7.02 4.62 12.08
N CYS A 84 7.17 3.39 11.61
CA CYS A 84 6.06 2.47 11.38
C CYS A 84 6.54 1.03 11.48
N THR A 85 5.61 0.10 11.62
CA THR A 85 5.91 -1.32 11.82
C THR A 85 5.69 -2.13 10.55
N SER A 86 6.17 -3.38 10.54
CA SER A 86 5.66 -4.40 9.63
C SER A 86 4.14 -4.56 9.81
N LEU A 87 3.46 -4.93 8.71
CA LEU A 87 2.04 -5.21 8.69
C LEU A 87 1.80 -6.67 8.31
N GLY A 88 0.90 -7.32 9.03
CA GLY A 88 0.29 -8.58 8.66
C GLY A 88 -1.21 -8.39 8.44
N ALA A 89 -1.90 -9.46 8.03
CA ALA A 89 -3.35 -9.47 7.93
C ALA A 89 -3.96 -10.54 8.84
N HIS A 90 -4.96 -10.18 9.65
CA HIS A 90 -5.61 -11.11 10.60
C HIS A 90 -6.74 -11.94 9.96
N ASN A 91 -7.31 -11.48 8.85
CA ASN A 91 -8.44 -12.14 8.20
C ASN A 91 -8.03 -13.07 7.04
N GLY A 92 -6.86 -13.72 7.15
CA GLY A 92 -6.33 -14.62 6.13
C GLY A 92 -7.27 -15.79 5.78
N ASP A 93 -8.08 -16.25 6.73
CA ASP A 93 -9.03 -17.35 6.51
C ASP A 93 -10.33 -16.94 5.82
N ALA A 94 -10.55 -15.65 5.55
CA ALA A 94 -11.77 -15.16 4.91
C ALA A 94 -11.91 -15.60 3.44
N SER A 95 -10.79 -15.74 2.72
CA SER A 95 -10.76 -16.24 1.33
C SER A 95 -9.35 -16.59 0.89
N ILE A 96 -9.20 -17.30 -0.24
CA ILE A 96 -7.89 -17.55 -0.85
C ILE A 96 -7.17 -16.24 -1.19
N VAL A 97 -7.90 -15.21 -1.61
CA VAL A 97 -7.34 -13.87 -1.88
C VAL A 97 -6.78 -13.26 -0.60
N ALA A 98 -7.52 -13.36 0.52
CA ALA A 98 -7.06 -12.85 1.80
C ALA A 98 -5.84 -13.65 2.33
N ALA A 99 -5.85 -14.97 2.18
CA ALA A 99 -4.74 -15.84 2.58
C ALA A 99 -3.43 -15.52 1.82
N VAL A 100 -3.51 -15.39 0.49
CA VAL A 100 -2.35 -15.04 -0.35
C VAL A 100 -1.89 -13.60 -0.05
N THR A 101 -2.82 -12.69 0.22
CA THR A 101 -2.48 -11.31 0.60
C THR A 101 -1.81 -11.22 1.96
N ALA A 102 -2.30 -11.97 2.96
CA ALA A 102 -1.67 -12.05 4.27
C ALA A 102 -0.21 -12.53 4.15
N ALA A 103 0.02 -13.58 3.35
CA ALA A 103 1.37 -14.07 3.04
C ALA A 103 2.23 -13.02 2.31
N ALA A 104 1.62 -12.19 1.45
CA ALA A 104 2.32 -11.12 0.74
C ALA A 104 2.74 -9.97 1.66
N TYR A 105 1.84 -9.50 2.54
CA TYR A 105 2.10 -8.37 3.44
C TYR A 105 3.35 -8.61 4.27
N TRP A 106 3.48 -9.83 4.80
CA TRP A 106 4.66 -10.24 5.55
C TRP A 106 5.96 -10.21 4.75
N SER A 107 5.95 -10.81 3.56
CA SER A 107 7.16 -10.96 2.76
C SER A 107 7.56 -9.69 2.01
N GLU A 108 6.60 -9.08 1.32
CA GLU A 108 6.85 -7.97 0.40
C GLU A 108 7.20 -6.69 1.13
N LEU A 109 6.54 -6.41 2.27
CA LEU A 109 6.84 -5.21 3.04
C LEU A 109 8.24 -5.27 3.63
N ALA A 110 8.68 -6.43 4.13
CA ALA A 110 10.04 -6.59 4.63
C ALA A 110 11.09 -6.32 3.54
N PHE A 111 10.88 -6.81 2.32
CA PHE A 111 11.81 -6.58 1.21
C PHE A 111 11.80 -5.14 0.69
N CYS A 112 10.62 -4.62 0.38
CA CYS A 112 10.50 -3.33 -0.30
C CYS A 112 10.66 -2.16 0.66
N ARG A 113 10.11 -2.27 1.88
CA ARG A 113 10.16 -1.19 2.88
C ARG A 113 11.35 -1.31 3.82
N GLY A 114 11.93 -2.52 3.97
CA GLY A 114 13.22 -2.68 4.65
C GLY A 114 14.34 -1.89 3.96
N GLN A 115 14.33 -1.79 2.63
CA GLN A 115 15.33 -1.02 1.87
C GLN A 115 15.27 0.48 2.18
N THR A 116 14.08 1.07 2.16
CA THR A 116 13.90 2.50 2.51
C THR A 116 14.03 2.76 4.00
N GLY A 117 13.64 1.79 4.83
CA GLY A 117 13.83 1.81 6.28
C GLY A 117 15.30 1.81 6.70
N ALA A 118 16.15 1.03 6.03
CA ALA A 118 17.59 0.94 6.31
C ALA A 118 18.35 2.26 6.06
N VAL A 119 17.78 3.16 5.27
CA VAL A 119 18.32 4.51 5.02
C VAL A 119 17.43 5.61 5.60
N GLU A 120 16.56 5.24 6.55
CA GLU A 120 15.74 6.17 7.34
C GLU A 120 14.88 7.12 6.47
N ALA A 121 14.51 6.62 5.29
CA ALA A 121 13.77 7.33 4.25
C ALA A 121 12.49 6.58 3.90
N THR A 122 11.83 6.01 4.91
CA THR A 122 10.55 5.33 4.73
C THR A 122 9.56 6.32 4.14
N ASP A 123 9.09 6.00 2.94
CA ASP A 123 8.41 6.90 2.03
C ASP A 123 6.89 6.95 2.25
N CYS A 124 6.38 6.11 3.13
CA CYS A 124 4.99 6.11 3.57
C CYS A 124 4.91 5.44 4.94
N GLN A 125 4.34 6.12 5.93
CA GLN A 125 3.92 5.55 7.21
C GLN A 125 2.42 5.22 7.10
N PRO A 126 2.03 3.94 7.04
CA PRO A 126 0.68 3.55 6.66
C PRO A 126 -0.28 3.78 7.83
N GLY A 127 -1.53 4.15 7.54
CA GLY A 127 -2.57 4.42 8.52
C GLY A 127 -2.72 3.39 9.66
N PRO A 128 -2.64 2.07 9.39
CA PRO A 128 -2.71 1.04 10.43
C PRO A 128 -1.61 1.08 11.49
N CYS A 129 -0.42 1.59 11.19
CA CYS A 129 0.74 1.41 12.06
C CYS A 129 1.77 2.54 11.95
N ALA A 130 1.37 3.75 12.29
CA ALA A 130 2.23 4.91 12.22
C ALA A 130 2.49 5.50 13.61
N ALA A 131 3.76 5.70 13.93
CA ALA A 131 4.21 6.45 15.09
C ALA A 131 4.80 7.79 14.64
N PHE A 132 4.55 8.85 15.39
CA PHE A 132 5.08 10.16 15.08
C PHE A 132 5.56 10.89 16.31
N LYS A 133 6.56 11.74 16.14
CA LYS A 133 6.94 12.77 17.10
C LYS A 133 5.98 13.95 16.91
N ILE A 134 5.30 14.35 17.98
CA ILE A 134 4.26 15.40 17.93
C ILE A 134 4.83 16.70 17.37
N ARG A 135 6.02 17.11 17.84
CA ARG A 135 6.73 18.31 17.33
C ARG A 135 7.02 18.26 15.83
N ALA A 136 7.28 17.07 15.28
CA ALA A 136 7.53 16.91 13.85
C ALA A 136 6.23 17.06 13.05
N MET A 137 5.12 16.50 13.55
CA MET A 137 3.79 16.66 12.95
C MET A 137 3.33 18.12 12.94
N GLU A 138 3.54 18.87 14.02
CA GLU A 138 3.15 20.28 14.13
C GLU A 138 3.77 21.15 13.03
N GLN A 139 5.00 20.86 12.62
CA GLN A 139 5.70 21.60 11.57
C GLN A 139 5.08 21.40 10.17
N VAL A 140 4.47 20.24 9.93
CA VAL A 140 4.01 19.85 8.59
C VAL A 140 2.50 19.88 8.43
N LEU A 141 1.75 19.83 9.54
CA LEU A 141 0.30 19.63 9.55
C LEU A 141 -0.47 20.67 8.73
N PHE A 142 -0.11 21.94 8.86
CA PHE A 142 -0.80 23.01 8.13
C PHE A 142 -0.54 22.92 6.63
N LYS A 143 0.71 22.66 6.23
CA LYS A 143 1.07 22.46 4.82
C LYS A 143 0.42 21.21 4.25
N CYS A 144 0.34 20.15 5.05
CA CYS A 144 -0.45 18.96 4.74
C CYS A 144 -1.88 19.40 4.43
N ARG A 145 -2.58 20.12 5.31
CA ARG A 145 -3.95 20.62 5.05
C ARG A 145 -4.07 21.50 3.81
N LEU A 146 -3.15 22.43 3.58
CA LEU A 146 -3.28 23.47 2.56
C LEU A 146 -3.17 22.94 1.13
N MET A 147 -2.32 21.93 0.89
CA MET A 147 -2.21 21.31 -0.44
C MET A 147 -3.40 20.43 -0.82
N LEU A 148 -4.36 20.27 0.09
CA LEU A 148 -5.48 19.32 0.01
C LEU A 148 -6.81 19.97 -0.39
N THR A 149 -6.84 21.28 -0.69
CA THR A 149 -7.97 21.93 -1.38
C THR A 149 -7.93 21.71 -2.89
N ALA A 150 -6.77 21.35 -3.44
CA ALA A 150 -6.69 20.77 -4.78
C ALA A 150 -7.04 19.27 -4.67
N LEU A 151 -8.10 18.85 -5.38
CA LEU A 151 -8.56 17.54 -5.90
C LEU A 151 -7.99 16.17 -5.42
N TRP A 152 -6.96 16.06 -4.58
CA TRP A 152 -6.15 14.85 -4.39
C TRP A 152 -6.53 14.03 -3.16
N VAL A 153 -7.73 13.46 -3.12
CA VAL A 153 -8.30 12.78 -1.93
C VAL A 153 -7.51 11.57 -1.40
N VAL A 154 -6.58 10.97 -2.16
CA VAL A 154 -6.20 9.56 -1.93
C VAL A 154 -4.82 9.28 -1.30
N ASN A 155 -4.07 10.27 -0.80
CA ASN A 155 -2.65 10.09 -0.46
C ASN A 155 -2.14 10.64 0.91
N ASP A 156 -2.95 10.61 1.96
CA ASP A 156 -2.65 11.34 3.20
C ASP A 156 -1.39 10.85 3.93
N ASP A 157 -1.28 9.53 4.10
CA ASP A 157 -0.20 8.85 4.83
C ASP A 157 1.19 9.13 4.21
N ARG A 158 1.28 8.98 2.89
CA ARG A 158 2.52 9.19 2.12
C ARG A 158 2.84 10.67 2.01
N HIS A 159 1.84 11.53 1.80
CA HIS A 159 2.09 12.96 1.72
C HIS A 159 2.62 13.52 3.04
N LEU A 160 2.03 13.11 4.16
CA LEU A 160 2.54 13.45 5.49
C LEU A 160 4.00 12.97 5.66
N SER A 161 4.30 11.75 5.24
CA SER A 161 5.66 11.20 5.27
C SER A 161 6.63 12.05 4.45
N THR A 162 6.28 12.40 3.21
CA THR A 162 7.10 13.28 2.36
C THR A 162 7.35 14.63 3.01
N LEU A 163 6.32 15.26 3.58
CA LEU A 163 6.49 16.56 4.23
C LEU A 163 7.43 16.49 5.43
N LEU A 164 7.37 15.41 6.23
CA LEU A 164 8.33 15.17 7.30
C LEU A 164 9.76 15.07 6.75
N MET A 165 9.96 14.27 5.70
CA MET A 165 11.28 14.13 5.05
C MET A 165 11.79 15.46 4.48
N MET A 166 10.91 16.25 3.87
CA MET A 166 11.23 17.57 3.33
C MET A 166 11.57 18.59 4.44
N ASN A 167 11.11 18.37 5.66
CA ASN A 167 11.50 19.14 6.86
C ASN A 167 12.70 18.49 7.58
N ASN A 168 13.48 17.67 6.87
CA ASN A 168 14.71 17.04 7.36
C ASN A 168 14.51 16.04 8.52
N TRP A 169 13.28 15.66 8.84
CA TRP A 169 13.01 14.57 9.79
C TRP A 169 13.27 13.23 9.14
N ARG A 170 13.91 12.30 9.83
CA ARG A 170 14.09 10.90 9.40
C ARG A 170 12.87 10.03 9.70
N ILE A 171 12.62 9.02 8.87
CA ILE A 171 11.49 8.10 9.03
C ILE A 171 11.96 6.66 8.95
N THR A 172 11.80 5.92 10.05
CA THR A 172 12.23 4.53 10.16
C THR A 172 11.08 3.54 9.92
N PHE A 173 11.45 2.30 9.63
CA PHE A 173 10.53 1.18 9.49
C PHE A 173 11.06 0.03 10.33
N ASN A 174 10.29 -0.38 11.34
CA ASN A 174 10.64 -1.47 12.23
C ASN A 174 10.12 -2.80 11.66
N THR A 175 11.02 -3.59 11.09
CA THR A 175 10.71 -4.89 10.48
C THR A 175 10.32 -5.95 11.49
N LEU A 176 10.77 -5.84 12.74
CA LEU A 176 10.63 -6.87 13.78
C LEU A 176 9.35 -6.73 14.62
N VAL A 177 8.71 -5.55 14.55
CA VAL A 177 7.45 -5.26 15.23
C VAL A 177 6.30 -5.41 14.25
N LEU A 178 5.18 -5.96 14.71
CA LEU A 178 4.06 -6.34 13.87
C LEU A 178 2.74 -5.71 14.34
N THR A 179 1.99 -5.20 13.36
CA THR A 179 0.57 -4.88 13.50
C THR A 179 -0.25 -5.71 12.52
N LEU A 180 -1.49 -6.05 12.88
CA LEU A 180 -2.36 -6.86 12.03
C LEU A 180 -3.56 -6.05 11.56
N THR A 181 -3.74 -5.91 10.24
CA THR A 181 -4.88 -5.17 9.65
C THR A 181 -5.81 -6.10 8.86
N GLU A 182 -6.96 -5.60 8.42
CA GLU A 182 -7.86 -6.35 7.56
C GLU A 182 -7.51 -6.15 6.07
N THR A 183 -7.44 -7.24 5.30
CA THR A 183 -7.28 -7.18 3.84
C THR A 183 -8.60 -7.48 3.09
N PRO A 184 -8.86 -6.88 1.92
CA PRO A 184 -10.07 -7.19 1.15
C PRO A 184 -10.14 -8.67 0.74
N PRO A 185 -11.24 -9.39 1.08
CA PRO A 185 -11.38 -10.81 0.73
C PRO A 185 -11.75 -11.05 -0.74
N LYS A 186 -12.17 -10.01 -1.47
CA LYS A 186 -12.57 -10.07 -2.89
C LYS A 186 -11.47 -9.48 -3.77
N LEU A 187 -11.09 -10.20 -4.83
CA LEU A 187 -9.99 -9.82 -5.74
C LEU A 187 -10.16 -8.41 -6.32
N LEU A 188 -11.36 -8.05 -6.79
CA LEU A 188 -11.62 -6.72 -7.35
C LEU A 188 -11.35 -5.61 -6.34
N ASN A 189 -11.80 -5.79 -5.09
CA ASN A 189 -11.58 -4.79 -4.03
C ASN A 189 -10.09 -4.65 -3.70
N LEU A 190 -9.36 -5.76 -3.69
CA LEU A 190 -7.91 -5.75 -3.51
C LEU A 190 -7.21 -4.97 -4.64
N LEU A 191 -7.58 -5.22 -5.91
CA LEU A 191 -7.01 -4.53 -7.06
C LEU A 191 -7.30 -3.02 -7.04
N LEU A 192 -8.52 -2.62 -6.67
CA LEU A 192 -8.91 -1.22 -6.52
C LEU A 192 -8.11 -0.54 -5.39
N GLN A 193 -7.86 -1.26 -4.29
CA GLN A 193 -7.01 -0.77 -3.21
C GLN A 193 -5.55 -0.59 -3.66
N GLN A 194 -4.96 -1.58 -4.35
CA GLN A 194 -3.59 -1.47 -4.88
C GLN A 194 -3.46 -0.32 -5.88
N LEU A 195 -4.46 -0.12 -6.74
CA LEU A 195 -4.51 1.00 -7.67
C LEU A 195 -4.50 2.34 -6.93
N ARG A 196 -5.31 2.48 -5.89
CA ARG A 196 -5.33 3.70 -5.06
C ARG A 196 -3.95 4.00 -4.48
N TRP A 197 -3.28 2.99 -3.92
CA TRP A 197 -1.93 3.13 -3.35
C TRP A 197 -0.86 3.45 -4.40
N SER A 198 -0.99 2.88 -5.61
CA SER A 198 -0.07 3.16 -6.70
C SER A 198 -0.26 4.58 -7.25
N ARG A 199 -1.48 5.08 -7.42
CA ARG A 199 -1.75 6.49 -7.80
C ARG A 199 -1.10 7.46 -6.82
N ALA A 200 -1.31 7.23 -5.54
CA ALA A 200 -0.67 7.92 -4.43
C ALA A 200 0.86 7.99 -4.58
N THR A 201 1.48 6.87 -4.94
CA THR A 201 2.92 6.78 -5.18
C THR A 201 3.38 7.64 -6.37
N TYR A 202 2.64 7.61 -7.49
CA TYR A 202 2.97 8.41 -8.67
C TYR A 202 2.85 9.91 -8.41
N VAL A 203 1.72 10.35 -7.82
CA VAL A 203 1.49 11.76 -7.49
C VAL A 203 2.64 12.27 -6.64
N GLU A 204 2.97 11.57 -5.55
CA GLU A 204 3.99 12.05 -4.62
C GLU A 204 5.38 12.09 -5.26
N THR A 205 5.75 11.04 -6.00
CA THR A 205 7.07 10.96 -6.64
C THR A 205 7.27 12.08 -7.65
N LEU A 206 6.23 12.39 -8.45
CA LEU A 206 6.29 13.42 -9.48
C LEU A 206 6.20 14.84 -8.92
N GLN A 207 5.44 15.01 -7.83
CA GLN A 207 5.25 16.31 -7.20
C GLN A 207 6.42 16.72 -6.30
N TYR A 208 7.08 15.74 -5.67
CA TYR A 208 8.16 15.96 -4.71
C TYR A 208 9.44 15.18 -5.05
N PRO A 209 10.00 15.31 -6.27
CA PRO A 209 11.23 14.61 -6.63
C PRO A 209 12.43 15.05 -5.78
N THR A 210 12.39 16.27 -5.24
CA THR A 210 13.43 16.83 -4.36
C THR A 210 13.60 16.05 -3.06
N VAL A 211 12.60 15.28 -2.62
CA VAL A 211 12.71 14.44 -1.41
C VAL A 211 13.86 13.43 -1.53
N TYR A 212 14.12 12.94 -2.74
CA TYR A 212 15.21 11.99 -2.99
C TYR A 212 16.59 12.66 -2.96
N ALA A 213 16.67 13.96 -3.26
CA ALA A 213 17.91 14.72 -3.11
C ALA A 213 18.25 14.93 -1.62
N VAL A 214 17.23 15.10 -0.76
CA VAL A 214 17.41 15.24 0.70
C VAL A 214 17.83 13.91 1.35
N ARG A 215 17.31 12.79 0.84
CA ARG A 215 17.52 11.46 1.45
C ARG A 215 18.68 10.64 0.89
N GLY A 216 19.21 11.06 -0.25
CA GLY A 216 20.37 10.44 -0.86
C GLY A 216 20.05 9.30 -1.82
N PRO A 217 21.11 8.69 -2.40
CA PRO A 217 21.02 7.89 -3.61
C PRO A 217 20.26 6.57 -3.44
N ILE A 218 20.31 5.93 -2.27
CA ILE A 218 19.60 4.66 -2.03
C ILE A 218 18.08 4.89 -2.05
N ALA A 219 17.60 5.96 -1.41
CA ALA A 219 16.20 6.33 -1.45
C ALA A 219 15.73 6.64 -2.89
N LEU A 220 16.56 7.34 -3.67
CA LEU A 220 16.30 7.59 -5.08
C LEU A 220 16.17 6.29 -5.88
N LEU A 221 17.13 5.36 -5.74
CA LEU A 221 17.11 4.07 -6.43
C LEU A 221 15.86 3.25 -6.07
N CYS A 222 15.46 3.24 -4.80
CA CYS A 222 14.22 2.59 -4.35
C CYS A 222 12.98 3.24 -4.99
N GLY A 223 12.92 4.57 -5.02
CA GLY A 223 11.87 5.34 -5.68
C GLY A 223 11.77 5.03 -7.18
N LEU A 224 12.91 5.05 -7.88
CA LEU A 224 13.01 4.73 -9.31
C LEU A 224 12.56 3.29 -9.60
N ARG A 225 13.05 2.30 -8.85
CA ARG A 225 12.68 0.89 -9.02
C ARG A 225 11.18 0.68 -8.88
N ARG A 226 10.57 1.35 -7.90
CA ARG A 226 9.13 1.23 -7.60
C ARG A 226 8.25 1.84 -8.69
N VAL A 227 8.66 2.95 -9.30
CA VAL A 227 7.87 3.71 -10.28
C VAL A 227 8.13 3.23 -11.70
N TYR A 228 9.40 3.14 -12.10
CA TYR A 228 9.81 2.78 -13.46
C TYR A 228 9.90 1.27 -13.67
N GLY A 229 10.18 0.48 -12.63
CA GLY A 229 10.29 -0.98 -12.77
C GLY A 229 9.01 -1.62 -13.33
N PRO A 230 7.84 -1.41 -12.71
CA PRO A 230 6.57 -1.91 -13.24
C PRO A 230 6.22 -1.35 -14.63
N LEU A 231 6.49 -0.07 -14.90
CA LEU A 231 6.23 0.51 -16.23
C LEU A 231 7.12 -0.12 -17.31
N ALA A 232 8.41 -0.33 -17.02
CA ALA A 232 9.32 -1.01 -17.92
C ALA A 232 8.85 -2.44 -18.21
N MET A 233 8.39 -3.17 -17.18
CA MET A 233 7.86 -4.53 -17.36
C MET A 233 6.59 -4.53 -18.22
N ALA A 234 5.71 -3.54 -18.06
CA ALA A 234 4.53 -3.40 -18.88
C ALA A 234 4.89 -3.16 -20.36
N THR A 235 5.81 -2.22 -20.62
CA THR A 235 6.29 -1.91 -21.99
C THR A 235 6.96 -3.11 -22.65
N ILE A 236 7.82 -3.82 -21.90
CA ILE A 236 8.51 -5.01 -22.42
C ILE A 236 7.52 -6.13 -22.73
N THR A 237 6.53 -6.35 -21.86
CA THR A 237 5.48 -7.35 -22.09
C THR A 237 4.65 -7.00 -23.32
N ALA A 238 4.21 -5.74 -23.45
CA ALA A 238 3.45 -5.27 -24.60
C ALA A 238 4.23 -5.42 -25.91
N ARG A 239 5.51 -5.04 -25.93
CA ARG A 239 6.41 -5.22 -27.08
C ARG A 239 6.56 -6.70 -27.44
N PHE A 240 6.82 -7.55 -26.44
CA PHE A 240 6.93 -9.00 -26.65
C PHE A 240 5.64 -9.61 -27.21
N VAL A 241 4.46 -9.17 -26.75
CA VAL A 241 3.17 -9.61 -27.33
C VAL A 241 3.02 -9.15 -28.77
N TRP A 242 3.52 -7.95 -29.12
CA TRP A 242 3.43 -7.38 -30.46
C TRP A 242 4.34 -8.09 -31.47
N ASP A 243 5.65 -8.02 -31.28
CA ASP A 243 6.65 -8.49 -32.25
C ASP A 243 7.47 -9.71 -31.79
N GLY A 244 7.35 -10.12 -30.53
CA GLY A 244 8.10 -11.25 -29.96
C GLY A 244 9.50 -10.88 -29.52
N SER A 245 9.89 -9.61 -29.63
CA SER A 245 11.19 -9.15 -29.17
C SER A 245 11.17 -8.89 -27.67
N ALA A 246 12.17 -9.46 -26.98
CA ALA A 246 12.45 -9.16 -25.58
C ALA A 246 13.87 -8.56 -25.51
N PRO A 247 14.07 -7.44 -24.78
CA PRO A 247 15.39 -6.82 -24.66
C PRO A 247 16.39 -7.70 -23.88
N PHE A 248 15.89 -8.64 -23.09
CA PHE A 248 16.68 -9.62 -22.36
C PHE A 248 15.97 -10.98 -22.39
N PRO A 249 16.71 -12.10 -22.36
CA PRO A 249 16.13 -13.43 -22.30
C PRO A 249 15.40 -13.63 -20.96
N LEU A 250 14.15 -14.10 -21.02
CA LEU A 250 13.41 -14.51 -19.82
C LEU A 250 13.95 -15.86 -19.33
N SER A 251 14.86 -15.82 -18.35
CA SER A 251 15.41 -17.01 -17.71
C SER A 251 14.46 -17.53 -16.62
N LEU A 252 13.92 -18.74 -16.83
CA LEU A 252 13.15 -19.43 -15.79
C LEU A 252 14.02 -19.73 -14.56
N ALA A 253 15.31 -19.95 -14.76
CA ALA A 253 16.27 -20.18 -13.68
C ALA A 253 16.39 -18.93 -12.80
N ASP A 254 16.43 -17.73 -13.39
CA ASP A 254 16.55 -16.48 -12.63
C ASP A 254 15.29 -16.19 -11.82
N ILE A 255 14.12 -16.46 -12.41
CA ILE A 255 12.83 -16.35 -11.72
C ILE A 255 12.78 -17.34 -10.55
N ALA A 256 13.15 -18.60 -10.78
CA ALA A 256 13.19 -19.62 -9.74
C ALA A 256 14.19 -19.28 -8.63
N ALA A 257 15.41 -18.85 -8.99
CA ALA A 257 16.44 -18.43 -8.05
C ALA A 257 15.97 -17.25 -7.20
N ARG A 258 15.32 -16.25 -7.79
CA ARG A 258 14.71 -15.14 -7.06
C ARG A 258 13.64 -15.62 -6.09
N LEU A 259 12.74 -16.51 -6.53
CA LEU A 259 11.69 -17.06 -5.66
C LEU A 259 12.27 -17.83 -4.48
N VAL A 260 13.28 -18.66 -4.71
CA VAL A 260 13.99 -19.41 -3.67
C VAL A 260 14.70 -18.47 -2.71
N LEU A 261 15.38 -17.43 -3.22
CA LEU A 261 16.06 -16.43 -2.39
C LEU A 261 15.08 -15.71 -1.47
N CYS A 262 13.97 -15.20 -2.02
CA CYS A 262 12.93 -14.53 -1.23
C CYS A 262 12.31 -15.48 -0.18
N ALA A 263 11.99 -16.71 -0.57
CA ALA A 263 11.43 -17.69 0.36
C ALA A 263 12.41 -18.02 1.50
N THR A 264 13.69 -18.24 1.18
CA THR A 264 14.75 -18.53 2.15
C THR A 264 14.91 -17.37 3.14
N TYR A 265 14.95 -16.13 2.64
CA TYR A 265 15.03 -14.96 3.51
C TYR A 265 13.85 -14.86 4.47
N ASN A 266 12.62 -15.10 4.00
CA ASN A 266 11.44 -15.09 4.86
C ASN A 266 11.54 -16.13 5.98
N VAL A 267 11.97 -17.36 5.66
CA VAL A 267 12.11 -18.44 6.64
C VAL A 267 13.20 -18.12 7.66
N VAL A 268 14.36 -17.64 7.21
CA VAL A 268 15.52 -17.37 8.09
C VAL A 268 15.27 -16.17 9.00
N CYS A 269 14.78 -15.06 8.45
CA CYS A 269 14.62 -13.81 9.21
C CYS A 269 13.30 -13.74 9.99
N PHE A 270 12.27 -14.50 9.58
CA PHE A 270 10.91 -14.38 10.13
C PHE A 270 10.26 -15.73 10.46
N GLY A 271 11.07 -16.79 10.63
CA GLY A 271 10.60 -18.15 10.96
C GLY A 271 9.62 -18.20 12.14
N ASN A 272 9.86 -17.39 13.18
CA ASN A 272 9.02 -17.33 14.38
C ASN A 272 7.56 -16.92 14.11
N TYR A 273 7.33 -16.19 13.01
CA TYR A 273 6.01 -15.70 12.63
C TYR A 273 5.37 -16.52 11.50
N MET A 274 6.02 -17.60 11.04
CA MET A 274 5.45 -18.48 10.00
C MET A 274 4.11 -19.08 10.40
N GLY A 275 3.84 -19.25 11.70
CA GLY A 275 2.54 -19.73 12.19
C GLY A 275 1.36 -18.81 11.84
N THR A 276 1.61 -17.55 11.50
CA THR A 276 0.58 -16.61 11.02
C THR A 276 0.23 -16.80 9.55
N VAL A 277 1.09 -17.51 8.79
CA VAL A 277 0.84 -17.84 7.39
C VAL A 277 0.41 -19.31 7.32
N ARG A 278 -0.85 -19.55 6.92
CA ARG A 278 -1.47 -20.87 6.93
C ARG A 278 -0.61 -22.00 6.35
N HIS A 279 0.10 -21.74 5.24
CA HIS A 279 1.05 -22.68 4.63
C HIS A 279 2.23 -21.96 3.97
N TRP A 280 3.43 -22.54 4.04
CA TRP A 280 4.65 -21.98 3.42
C TRP A 280 4.51 -21.78 1.89
N SER A 281 3.73 -22.62 1.22
CA SER A 281 3.47 -22.51 -0.22
C SER A 281 2.75 -21.21 -0.61
N LEU A 282 2.01 -20.60 0.32
CA LEU A 282 1.38 -19.29 0.11
C LEU A 282 2.41 -18.16 -0.02
N LEU A 283 3.61 -18.30 0.56
CA LEU A 283 4.70 -17.34 0.37
C LEU A 283 5.21 -17.35 -1.07
N PHE A 284 5.21 -18.51 -1.72
CA PHE A 284 5.56 -18.61 -3.14
C PHE A 284 4.43 -18.08 -4.02
N ALA A 285 3.19 -18.49 -3.72
CA ALA A 285 2.01 -18.04 -4.46
C ALA A 285 1.84 -16.51 -4.37
N SER A 286 2.14 -15.90 -3.23
CA SER A 286 2.00 -14.46 -3.01
C SER A 286 2.96 -13.63 -3.88
N GLN A 287 4.20 -14.10 -4.07
CA GLN A 287 5.15 -13.43 -4.95
C GLN A 287 4.65 -13.38 -6.40
N ILE A 288 4.09 -14.49 -6.90
CA ILE A 288 3.52 -14.54 -8.26
C ILE A 288 2.25 -13.68 -8.34
N PHE A 289 1.37 -13.82 -7.35
CA PHE A 289 0.08 -13.14 -7.30
C PHE A 289 0.20 -11.62 -7.29
N TYR A 290 1.23 -11.05 -6.66
CA TYR A 290 1.48 -9.61 -6.68
C TYR A 290 2.22 -9.14 -7.93
N GLN A 291 3.19 -9.92 -8.45
CA GLN A 291 4.02 -9.49 -9.57
C GLN A 291 3.26 -9.46 -10.91
N ILE A 292 2.28 -10.35 -11.11
CA ILE A 292 1.50 -10.39 -12.36
C ILE A 292 0.66 -9.12 -12.58
N PRO A 293 -0.20 -8.68 -11.63
CA PRO A 293 -1.05 -7.51 -11.85
C PRO A 293 -0.31 -6.17 -11.70
N LEU A 294 0.83 -6.13 -11.01
CA LEU A 294 1.53 -4.90 -10.66
C LEU A 294 1.87 -3.99 -11.86
N PRO A 295 2.41 -4.47 -13.00
CA PRO A 295 2.70 -3.61 -14.14
C PRO A 295 1.45 -2.97 -14.75
N GLY A 296 0.34 -3.71 -14.85
CA GLY A 296 -0.94 -3.18 -15.32
C GLY A 296 -1.52 -2.13 -14.39
N ILE A 297 -1.47 -2.40 -13.07
CA ILE A 297 -1.86 -1.44 -12.03
C ILE A 297 -1.01 -0.18 -12.13
N ALA A 298 0.30 -0.31 -12.34
CA ALA A 298 1.22 0.80 -12.44
C ALA A 298 0.93 1.69 -13.66
N VAL A 299 0.75 1.11 -14.85
CA VAL A 299 0.38 1.86 -16.06
C VAL A 299 -0.96 2.58 -15.86
N TRP A 300 -1.99 1.86 -15.39
CA TRP A 300 -3.30 2.47 -15.21
C TRP A 300 -3.29 3.55 -14.13
N SER A 301 -2.54 3.35 -13.04
CA SER A 301 -2.37 4.35 -11.98
C SER A 301 -1.65 5.59 -12.48
N CYS A 302 -0.63 5.45 -13.32
CA CYS A 302 0.07 6.57 -13.94
C CYS A 302 -0.87 7.39 -14.84
N VAL A 303 -1.71 6.74 -15.65
CA VAL A 303 -2.69 7.41 -16.52
C VAL A 303 -3.80 8.09 -15.71
N THR A 304 -4.22 7.47 -14.61
CA THR A 304 -5.36 7.90 -13.79
C THR A 304 -4.96 8.56 -12.47
N MET A 305 -3.72 9.01 -12.33
CA MET A 305 -3.20 9.52 -11.06
C MET A 305 -3.97 10.75 -10.54
N LEU A 306 -4.64 11.49 -11.44
CA LEU A 306 -5.48 12.64 -11.08
C LEU A 306 -6.94 12.31 -10.76
N GLN A 307 -7.34 11.03 -10.85
CA GLN A 307 -8.69 10.64 -10.48
C GLN A 307 -8.86 10.63 -8.96
N SER A 308 -9.81 11.43 -8.50
CA SER A 308 -10.20 11.53 -7.10
C SER A 308 -11.31 10.52 -6.79
N GLY A 309 -10.94 9.44 -6.10
CA GLY A 309 -11.91 8.42 -5.71
C GLY A 309 -11.25 7.35 -4.86
N TRP A 310 -11.93 6.93 -3.80
CA TRP A 310 -11.46 5.82 -2.97
C TRP A 310 -11.42 4.49 -3.73
N GLY A 311 -12.20 4.35 -4.81
CA GLY A 311 -12.32 3.14 -5.64
C GLY A 311 -13.03 1.99 -4.91
N THR A 312 -12.89 1.92 -3.59
CA THR A 312 -13.56 0.98 -2.69
C THR A 312 -14.61 1.71 -1.84
N GLN A 313 -15.79 1.12 -1.70
CA GLN A 313 -16.89 1.67 -0.91
C GLN A 313 -16.57 1.74 0.60
N MET A 314 -17.05 2.80 1.27
CA MET A 314 -16.97 2.91 2.73
C MET A 314 -17.72 1.74 3.40
N ARG A 315 -17.11 1.15 4.44
CA ARG A 315 -17.53 -0.14 5.00
C ARG A 315 -18.83 -0.11 5.84
N SER A 316 -19.48 1.03 6.04
CA SER A 316 -20.67 1.09 6.90
C SER A 316 -21.79 0.20 6.33
N ALA A 317 -22.39 -0.62 7.21
CA ALA A 317 -23.40 -1.61 6.81
C ALA A 317 -24.60 -0.97 6.09
N GLN A 318 -24.98 0.25 6.48
CA GLN A 318 -26.02 1.05 5.84
C GLN A 318 -25.66 1.51 4.41
N HIS A 319 -24.39 1.79 4.11
CA HIS A 319 -23.96 2.14 2.75
C HIS A 319 -23.83 0.91 1.83
N ARG A 320 -23.42 -0.25 2.36
CA ARG A 320 -23.31 -1.50 1.56
C ARG A 320 -24.62 -1.92 0.91
N MET A 321 -25.76 -1.64 1.53
CA MET A 321 -27.08 -2.05 1.01
C MET A 321 -27.58 -1.20 -0.17
N LYS A 322 -27.01 0.00 -0.38
CA LYS A 322 -27.43 0.94 -1.44
C LYS A 322 -26.37 1.20 -2.51
N ALA A 323 -25.15 0.67 -2.33
CA ALA A 323 -24.05 0.96 -3.22
C ALA A 323 -24.15 0.15 -4.54
N PRO A 324 -23.93 0.79 -5.71
CA PRO A 324 -23.77 0.10 -6.98
C PRO A 324 -22.64 -0.94 -6.94
N HIS A 325 -22.70 -1.92 -7.85
CA HIS A 325 -21.68 -2.97 -7.94
C HIS A 325 -20.29 -2.35 -8.21
N PRO A 326 -19.23 -2.66 -7.43
CA PRO A 326 -17.93 -1.99 -7.52
C PRO A 326 -17.29 -2.03 -8.92
N GLY A 327 -17.53 -3.11 -9.66
CA GLY A 327 -17.05 -3.25 -11.04
C GLY A 327 -17.70 -2.26 -12.01
N TRP A 328 -19.00 -1.97 -11.83
CA TRP A 328 -19.75 -1.04 -12.66
C TRP A 328 -19.48 0.43 -12.30
N GLU A 329 -19.06 0.72 -11.07
CA GLU A 329 -18.58 2.04 -10.69
C GLU A 329 -17.18 2.33 -11.25
N ASN A 330 -16.37 1.28 -11.43
CA ASN A 330 -14.98 1.37 -11.82
C ASN A 330 -14.71 0.71 -13.18
N VAL A 331 -15.66 0.81 -14.14
CA VAL A 331 -15.56 0.12 -15.44
C VAL A 331 -14.24 0.39 -16.14
N GLY A 332 -13.77 1.64 -16.16
CA GLY A 332 -12.48 1.99 -16.77
C GLY A 332 -11.32 1.19 -16.18
N THR A 333 -11.28 1.06 -14.85
CA THR A 333 -10.28 0.23 -14.16
C THR A 333 -10.45 -1.25 -14.46
N VAL A 334 -11.69 -1.76 -14.47
CA VAL A 334 -11.96 -3.16 -14.81
C VAL A 334 -11.46 -3.47 -16.21
N LEU A 335 -11.75 -2.62 -17.18
CA LEU A 335 -11.30 -2.78 -18.57
C LEU A 335 -9.76 -2.71 -18.67
N ALA A 336 -9.12 -1.77 -17.97
CA ALA A 336 -7.66 -1.65 -17.97
C ALA A 336 -6.97 -2.89 -17.38
N VAL A 337 -7.45 -3.37 -16.23
CA VAL A 337 -6.95 -4.62 -15.62
C VAL A 337 -7.20 -5.80 -16.56
N SER A 338 -8.37 -5.87 -17.18
CA SER A 338 -8.72 -6.96 -18.10
C SER A 338 -7.81 -6.98 -19.33
N ALA A 339 -7.53 -5.81 -19.93
CA ALA A 339 -6.61 -5.67 -21.04
C ALA A 339 -5.18 -6.08 -20.66
N TRP A 340 -4.73 -5.70 -19.46
CA TRP A 340 -3.44 -6.15 -18.94
C TRP A 340 -3.36 -7.67 -18.79
N MET A 341 -4.39 -8.30 -18.21
CA MET A 341 -4.46 -9.76 -18.11
C MET A 341 -4.50 -10.43 -19.49
N GLY A 342 -5.11 -9.78 -20.48
CA GLY A 342 -4.99 -10.14 -21.89
C GLY A 342 -3.54 -10.16 -22.38
N LEU A 343 -2.76 -9.11 -22.11
CA LEU A 343 -1.35 -9.06 -22.51
C LEU A 343 -0.53 -10.17 -21.85
N VAL A 344 -0.77 -10.46 -20.56
CA VAL A 344 -0.12 -11.56 -19.86
C VAL A 344 -0.47 -12.90 -20.52
N ALA A 345 -1.75 -13.15 -20.83
CA ALA A 345 -2.18 -14.37 -21.50
C ALA A 345 -1.58 -14.50 -22.91
N GLY A 346 -1.53 -13.39 -23.68
CA GLY A 346 -0.89 -13.34 -24.98
C GLY A 346 0.60 -13.66 -24.90
N ALA A 347 1.33 -13.10 -23.92
CA ALA A 347 2.74 -13.36 -23.73
C ALA A 347 3.01 -14.84 -23.41
N LEU A 348 2.20 -15.43 -22.52
CA LEU A 348 2.30 -16.85 -22.20
C LEU A 348 2.00 -17.74 -23.41
N ALA A 349 0.94 -17.43 -24.17
CA ALA A 349 0.61 -18.15 -25.40
C ALA A 349 1.77 -18.07 -26.41
N ARG A 350 2.38 -16.88 -26.57
CA ARG A 350 3.53 -16.71 -27.45
C ARG A 350 4.73 -17.56 -27.03
N ILE A 351 5.05 -17.61 -25.73
CA ILE A 351 6.14 -18.45 -25.18
C ILE A 351 5.89 -19.93 -25.42
N ILE A 352 4.65 -20.41 -25.21
CA ILE A 352 4.31 -21.82 -25.33
C ILE A 352 4.24 -22.23 -26.81
N ILE A 353 3.50 -21.49 -27.62
CA ILE A 353 3.22 -21.85 -29.02
C ILE A 353 4.45 -21.69 -29.90
N SER A 354 5.34 -20.73 -29.63
CA SER A 354 6.61 -20.61 -30.37
C SER A 354 7.50 -21.85 -30.26
N ARG A 355 7.36 -22.65 -29.20
CA ARG A 355 8.08 -23.92 -29.03
C ARG A 355 7.43 -25.10 -29.73
N ILE A 356 6.18 -24.98 -30.15
CA ILE A 356 5.39 -26.06 -30.72
C ILE A 356 5.20 -25.85 -32.22
N ARG A 357 4.69 -24.67 -32.61
CA ARG A 357 4.28 -24.33 -33.98
C ARG A 357 4.45 -22.84 -34.25
N ALA A 358 5.50 -22.48 -34.99
CA ALA A 358 5.86 -21.10 -35.33
C ALA A 358 4.82 -20.39 -36.23
N ASP A 359 4.10 -21.14 -37.07
CA ASP A 359 3.14 -20.68 -38.06
C ASP A 359 1.88 -20.05 -37.45
N VAL A 360 1.44 -20.54 -36.30
CA VAL A 360 0.22 -20.06 -35.61
C VAL A 360 0.50 -19.16 -34.41
N VAL A 361 1.76 -18.82 -34.12
CA VAL A 361 2.15 -18.05 -32.93
C VAL A 361 1.41 -16.74 -32.82
N VAL A 362 1.35 -15.96 -33.90
CA VAL A 362 0.71 -14.64 -33.90
C VAL A 362 -0.78 -14.78 -33.65
N LEU A 363 -1.45 -15.71 -34.34
CA LEU A 363 -2.87 -15.97 -34.17
C LEU A 363 -3.21 -16.43 -32.74
N ALA A 364 -2.42 -17.36 -32.20
CA ALA A 364 -2.63 -17.88 -30.85
C ALA A 364 -2.38 -16.80 -29.77
N THR A 365 -1.38 -15.93 -29.99
CA THR A 365 -1.06 -14.81 -29.10
C THR A 365 -2.24 -13.83 -28.98
N TRP A 366 -2.76 -13.36 -30.11
CA TRP A 366 -3.88 -12.42 -30.13
C TRP A 366 -5.21 -13.07 -29.76
N GLY A 367 -5.42 -14.35 -30.11
CA GLY A 367 -6.57 -15.13 -29.66
C GLY A 367 -6.61 -15.24 -28.14
N ALA A 368 -5.48 -15.58 -27.51
CA ALA A 368 -5.37 -15.64 -26.05
C ALA A 368 -5.59 -14.26 -25.40
N PHE A 369 -5.05 -13.19 -25.99
CA PHE A 369 -5.28 -11.81 -25.54
C PHE A 369 -6.77 -11.47 -25.49
N VAL A 370 -7.50 -11.70 -26.59
CA VAL A 370 -8.93 -11.36 -26.68
C VAL A 370 -9.75 -12.20 -25.70
N ILE A 371 -9.54 -13.53 -25.69
CA ILE A 371 -10.29 -14.45 -24.83
C ILE A 371 -10.10 -14.08 -23.36
N ALA A 372 -8.85 -13.88 -22.92
CA ALA A 372 -8.57 -13.54 -21.53
C ALA A 372 -9.12 -12.15 -21.16
N THR A 373 -8.98 -11.15 -22.04
CA THR A 373 -9.51 -9.80 -21.78
C THR A 373 -11.03 -9.83 -21.58
N VAL A 374 -11.76 -10.47 -22.49
CA VAL A 374 -13.22 -10.56 -22.43
C VAL A 374 -13.66 -11.36 -21.21
N TRP A 375 -13.00 -12.48 -20.91
CA TRP A 375 -13.34 -13.32 -19.77
C TRP A 375 -13.12 -12.62 -18.43
N VAL A 376 -12.00 -11.91 -18.26
CA VAL A 376 -11.71 -11.16 -17.03
C VAL A 376 -12.68 -9.99 -16.84
N ALA A 377 -12.99 -9.26 -17.92
CA ALA A 377 -13.96 -8.17 -17.87
C ALA A 377 -15.35 -8.69 -17.49
N TRP A 378 -15.79 -9.78 -18.12
CA TRP A 378 -17.04 -10.45 -17.78
C TRP A 378 -17.04 -10.94 -16.33
N TYR A 379 -15.96 -11.54 -15.84
CA TYR A 379 -15.86 -12.03 -14.47
C TYR A 379 -16.03 -10.90 -13.44
N PHE A 380 -15.42 -9.74 -13.67
CA PHE A 380 -15.51 -8.59 -12.76
C PHE A 380 -16.79 -7.76 -12.91
N LEU A 381 -17.44 -7.76 -14.08
CA LEU A 381 -18.70 -7.04 -14.30
C LEU A 381 -19.94 -7.90 -14.03
N ARG A 382 -19.80 -9.22 -14.03
CA ARG A 382 -20.89 -10.13 -13.70
C ARG A 382 -21.31 -9.90 -12.27
N ALA A 383 -22.53 -9.39 -12.09
CA ALA A 383 -23.17 -9.31 -10.79
C ALA A 383 -23.36 -10.73 -10.24
N ARG A 384 -22.49 -11.14 -9.30
CA ARG A 384 -22.86 -12.17 -8.33
C ARG A 384 -23.54 -11.43 -7.17
N LYS A 385 -24.69 -11.95 -6.71
CA LYS A 385 -25.31 -11.48 -5.47
C LYS A 385 -24.21 -11.48 -4.38
N PHE A 386 -24.09 -10.33 -3.71
CA PHE A 386 -22.90 -9.95 -2.94
C PHE A 386 -22.78 -10.70 -1.63
#